data_AF-A0A9D3YAT2-F1
#
_entry.id   AF-A0A9D3YAT2-F1
#
_cell.length_a   1.000
_cell.length_b   1.000
_cell.length_c   1.000
_cell.angle_alpha   90.00
_cell.angle_beta   90.00
_cell.angle_gamma   90.00
#
_symmetry.space_group_name_H-M   'P 1'
#
loop_
_entity.id
_entity.type
_entity.pdbx_description
1 polymer ?
#
loop_
_entity_poly.entity_id
_entity_poly.type
_entity_poly.pdbx_seq_one_letter_code
_entity_poly.pdbx_strand_id
1 'polypeptide(L)'
;MVDGLIDPMSVPMATTHFSQQVEQIMRSNGDNECADLCKDIRNWWESEDTAGIPANERINLQTGLRDRLLRCDDCDHFPPAMMWIKGWPIQLWEALLANIDAKALLYCLCHGGTYNVRSFSSMLGETYFSELVLNDKRGRGTVSCQEFGQFVGTTIERVQARLDPNRQANAQ
;
A
#
# COMPACT_ATOMS: atom_id res chain seq x y z
N MET A 1 -12.71 19.47 -19.60
CA MET A 1 -12.86 18.56 -18.45
C MET A 1 -11.77 17.51 -18.56
N VAL A 2 -10.65 17.73 -17.87
CA VAL A 2 -9.52 16.79 -17.79
C VAL A 2 -9.67 15.86 -16.56
N ASP A 3 -10.70 16.08 -15.74
CA ASP A 3 -10.97 15.40 -14.46
C ASP A 3 -11.39 13.93 -14.57
N GLY A 4 -11.29 13.32 -15.76
CA GLY A 4 -11.52 11.89 -15.98
C GLY A 4 -10.29 11.13 -16.51
N LEU A 5 -9.16 11.80 -16.75
CA LEU A 5 -7.97 11.19 -17.33
C LEU A 5 -6.96 10.69 -16.30
N ILE A 6 -7.02 11.23 -15.08
CA ILE A 6 -6.11 10.92 -13.97
C ILE A 6 -6.94 10.28 -12.87
N ASP A 7 -6.69 9.00 -12.61
CA ASP A 7 -7.23 8.31 -11.46
C ASP A 7 -6.30 8.54 -10.26
N PRO A 8 -6.70 9.38 -9.27
CA PRO A 8 -5.85 9.68 -8.11
C PRO A 8 -5.63 8.46 -7.20
N MET A 9 -6.42 7.39 -7.36
CA MET A 9 -6.29 6.14 -6.61
C MET A 9 -5.46 5.09 -7.35
N SER A 10 -4.90 5.42 -8.52
CA SER A 10 -4.20 4.46 -9.37
C SER A 10 -2.77 4.19 -8.88
N VAL A 11 -2.57 3.00 -8.30
CA VAL A 11 -1.24 2.47 -7.96
C VAL A 11 -0.30 2.43 -9.19
N PRO A 12 -0.71 1.93 -10.37
CA PRO A 12 0.15 1.95 -11.56
C PRO A 12 0.66 3.35 -11.95
N MET A 13 -0.19 4.37 -11.86
CA MET A 13 0.22 5.75 -12.13
C MET A 13 1.25 6.23 -11.11
N ALA A 14 1.02 5.96 -9.81
CA ALA A 14 1.96 6.31 -8.76
C ALA A 14 3.32 5.61 -8.95
N THR A 15 3.33 4.31 -9.26
CA THR A 15 4.58 3.56 -9.52
C THR A 15 5.33 4.06 -10.75
N THR A 16 4.62 4.54 -11.77
CA THR A 16 5.23 5.16 -12.95
C THR A 16 5.85 6.51 -12.62
N HIS A 17 5.16 7.30 -11.78
CA HIS A 17 5.63 8.61 -11.32
C HIS A 17 6.88 8.50 -10.44
N PHE A 18 6.88 7.56 -9.49
CA PHE A 18 8.02 7.27 -8.62
C PHE A 18 8.93 6.18 -9.20
N SER A 19 9.27 6.28 -10.49
CA SER A 19 10.11 5.30 -11.18
C SER A 19 11.57 5.71 -11.22
N GLN A 20 12.46 4.72 -11.41
CA GLN A 20 13.89 4.97 -11.60
C GLN A 20 14.17 5.89 -12.80
N GLN A 21 13.36 5.82 -13.85
CA GLN A 21 13.50 6.69 -15.01
C GLN A 21 13.23 8.16 -14.64
N VAL A 22 12.18 8.43 -13.88
CA VAL A 22 11.86 9.78 -13.39
C VAL A 22 12.96 10.29 -12.45
N GLU A 23 13.45 9.44 -11.54
CA GLU A 23 14.60 9.76 -10.68
C GLU A 23 15.81 10.21 -11.51
N GLN A 24 16.18 9.46 -12.56
CA GLN A 24 17.34 9.79 -13.40
C GLN A 24 17.15 11.11 -14.15
N ILE A 25 15.94 11.39 -14.65
CA ILE A 25 15.62 12.65 -15.30
C ILE A 25 15.76 13.82 -14.30
N MET A 26 15.21 13.68 -13.09
CA MET A 26 15.34 14.69 -12.04
C MET A 26 16.82 14.96 -11.70
N ARG A 27 17.64 13.91 -11.56
CA ARG A 27 19.09 14.08 -11.34
C ARG A 27 19.77 14.81 -12.50
N SER A 28 19.41 14.48 -13.73
CA SER A 28 20.00 15.14 -14.92
C SER A 28 19.64 16.62 -15.03
N ASN A 29 18.47 17.01 -14.50
CA ASN A 29 18.03 18.40 -14.45
C ASN A 29 18.59 19.17 -13.24
N GLY A 30 19.28 18.50 -12.31
CA GLY A 30 19.83 19.09 -11.09
C GLY A 30 18.88 19.06 -9.88
N ASP A 31 17.69 18.47 -10.02
CA ASP A 31 16.66 18.37 -8.98
C ASP A 31 16.96 17.22 -7.99
N ASN A 32 18.13 17.26 -7.34
CA ASN A 32 18.64 16.16 -6.54
C ASN A 32 17.76 15.79 -5.35
N GLU A 33 17.19 16.77 -4.64
CA GLU A 33 16.31 16.49 -3.49
C GLU A 33 15.02 15.77 -3.90
N CYS A 34 14.43 16.17 -5.03
CA CYS A 34 13.26 15.52 -5.62
C CYS A 34 13.59 14.10 -6.10
N ALA A 35 14.76 13.93 -6.73
CA ALA A 35 15.23 12.61 -7.14
C ALA A 35 15.42 11.67 -5.95
N ASP A 36 16.01 12.15 -4.86
CA ASP A 36 16.20 11.35 -3.65
C ASP A 36 14.85 11.01 -2.99
N LEU A 37 13.88 11.93 -2.97
CA LEU A 37 12.53 11.62 -2.51
C LEU A 37 11.86 10.55 -3.40
N CYS A 38 11.99 10.67 -4.72
CA CYS A 38 11.47 9.70 -5.68
C CYS A 38 12.03 8.30 -5.42
N LYS A 39 13.35 8.21 -5.20
CA LYS A 39 14.04 6.98 -4.83
C LYS A 39 13.53 6.41 -3.50
N ASP A 40 13.39 7.26 -2.47
CA ASP A 40 12.96 6.82 -1.14
C ASP A 40 11.54 6.25 -1.17
N ILE A 41 10.61 6.90 -1.89
CA ILE A 41 9.24 6.41 -2.09
C ILE A 41 9.23 5.10 -2.88
N ARG A 42 10.02 5.01 -3.95
CA ARG A 42 10.13 3.80 -4.76
C ARG A 42 10.63 2.62 -3.93
N ASN A 43 11.72 2.80 -3.19
CA ASN A 43 12.29 1.76 -2.34
C ASN A 43 11.32 1.33 -1.24
N TRP A 44 10.64 2.29 -0.61
CA TRP A 44 9.59 1.98 0.36
C TRP A 44 8.50 1.11 -0.29
N TRP A 45 7.97 1.49 -1.45
CA TRP A 45 6.95 0.69 -2.15
C TRP A 45 7.46 -0.70 -2.56
N GLU A 46 8.68 -0.81 -3.05
CA GLU A 46 9.32 -2.09 -3.38
C GLU A 46 9.40 -3.02 -2.15
N SER A 47 9.64 -2.46 -0.96
CA SER A 47 9.66 -3.21 0.30
C SER A 47 8.28 -3.75 0.71
N GLU A 48 7.21 -3.10 0.26
CA GLU A 48 5.81 -3.42 0.55
C GLU A 48 5.27 -4.50 -0.38
N ASP A 49 5.50 -4.33 -1.67
CA ASP A 49 4.81 -5.14 -2.68
C ASP A 49 5.65 -6.32 -3.17
N THR A 50 6.99 -6.24 -3.17
CA THR A 50 7.83 -7.30 -3.75
C THR A 50 7.82 -8.54 -2.86
N ALA A 51 7.58 -9.73 -3.44
CA ALA A 51 7.63 -11.00 -2.72
C ALA A 51 9.07 -11.54 -2.59
N GLY A 52 9.34 -12.31 -1.54
CA GLY A 52 10.60 -13.08 -1.43
C GLY A 52 11.86 -12.31 -1.01
N ILE A 53 11.79 -10.98 -0.83
CA ILE A 53 12.91 -10.20 -0.27
C ILE A 53 13.14 -10.58 1.22
N PRO A 54 14.40 -10.84 1.64
CA PRO A 54 14.78 -11.02 3.03
C PRO A 54 14.42 -9.85 3.95
N ALA A 55 14.18 -10.12 5.23
CA ALA A 55 13.75 -9.12 6.22
C ALA A 55 14.74 -7.94 6.36
N ASN A 56 16.04 -8.22 6.43
CA ASN A 56 17.08 -7.20 6.54
C ASN A 56 17.12 -6.28 5.32
N GLU A 57 17.00 -6.83 4.13
CA GLU A 57 16.97 -6.05 2.88
C GLU A 57 15.71 -5.17 2.80
N ARG A 58 14.55 -5.68 3.24
CA ARG A 58 13.32 -4.87 3.33
C ARG A 58 13.47 -3.69 4.28
N ILE A 59 14.05 -3.91 5.46
CA ILE A 59 14.30 -2.82 6.42
C ILE A 59 15.23 -1.76 5.80
N ASN A 60 16.27 -2.19 5.09
CA ASN A 60 17.19 -1.27 4.41
C ASN A 60 16.47 -0.42 3.35
N LEU A 61 15.54 -1.00 2.58
CA LEU A 61 14.75 -0.26 1.60
C LEU A 61 13.86 0.82 2.24
N GLN A 62 13.37 0.58 3.46
CA GLN A 62 12.50 1.52 4.19
C GLN A 62 13.27 2.64 4.91
N THR A 63 14.56 2.42 5.20
CA THR A 63 15.37 3.30 6.05
C THR A 63 15.52 4.71 5.44
N GLY A 64 15.68 4.82 4.12
CA GLY A 64 15.83 6.12 3.44
C GLY A 64 14.64 7.05 3.66
N LEU A 65 13.42 6.53 3.45
CA LEU A 65 12.20 7.29 3.68
C LEU A 65 12.00 7.62 5.16
N ARG A 66 12.28 6.66 6.05
CA ARG A 66 12.20 6.87 7.50
C ARG A 66 13.08 8.03 7.97
N ASP A 67 14.36 8.00 7.58
CA ASP A 67 15.34 9.03 7.95
C ASP A 67 14.95 10.40 7.39
N ARG A 68 14.38 10.44 6.18
CA ARG A 68 13.84 11.68 5.61
C ARG A 68 12.70 12.22 6.45
N LEU A 69 11.71 11.40 6.79
CA LEU A 69 10.53 11.81 7.56
C LEU A 69 10.90 12.30 8.97
N LEU A 70 11.85 11.63 9.64
CA LEU A 70 12.34 12.05 10.95
C LEU A 70 13.09 13.37 10.93
N ARG A 71 13.70 13.76 9.80
CA ARG A 71 14.32 15.08 9.64
C ARG A 71 13.31 16.20 9.40
N CYS A 72 12.04 15.88 9.14
CA CYS A 72 11.04 16.89 8.83
C CYS A 72 10.43 17.57 10.07
N ASP A 73 10.55 16.96 11.25
CA ASP A 73 9.99 17.48 12.50
C ASP A 73 11.05 17.60 13.58
N ASP A 74 10.91 18.62 14.43
CA ASP A 74 11.68 18.77 15.66
C ASP A 74 10.77 18.38 16.83
N CYS A 75 10.85 17.11 17.24
CA CYS A 75 9.97 16.56 18.26
C CYS A 75 10.17 17.20 19.65
N ASP A 76 11.24 17.98 19.83
CA ASP A 76 11.53 18.71 21.08
C ASP A 76 10.93 20.14 21.09
N HIS A 77 10.26 20.55 20.00
CA HIS A 77 9.67 21.88 19.85
C HIS A 77 8.19 21.93 20.26
N PHE A 78 7.81 22.93 21.08
CA PHE A 78 6.41 23.23 21.43
C PHE A 78 6.02 24.64 20.94
N PRO A 79 4.84 24.82 20.30
CA PRO A 79 3.82 23.81 20.05
C PRO A 79 4.22 22.85 18.92
N PRO A 80 3.74 21.58 18.96
CA PRO A 80 4.02 20.63 17.89
C PRO A 80 3.36 21.06 16.58
N ALA A 81 3.83 20.51 15.47
CA ALA A 81 3.19 20.69 14.18
C ALA A 81 1.72 20.25 14.23
N MET A 82 0.81 21.08 13.70
CA MET A 82 -0.64 20.81 13.82
C MET A 82 -1.21 20.03 12.64
N MET A 83 -1.04 20.52 11.41
CA MET A 83 -1.71 19.95 10.22
C MET A 83 -0.73 19.49 9.14
N TRP A 84 0.43 20.14 9.06
CA TRP A 84 1.41 19.91 8.00
C TRP A 84 2.83 19.92 8.59
N ILE A 85 3.64 18.96 8.17
CA ILE A 85 5.06 18.85 8.51
C ILE A 85 5.83 18.95 7.20
N LYS A 86 6.50 20.09 6.95
CA LYS A 86 7.30 20.33 5.73
C LYS A 86 6.61 19.96 4.42
N GLY A 87 5.31 20.27 4.30
CA GLY A 87 4.51 19.98 3.10
C GLY A 87 3.83 18.61 3.09
N TRP A 88 4.05 17.77 4.09
CA TRP A 88 3.33 16.52 4.30
C TRP A 88 2.11 16.75 5.18
N PRO A 89 0.91 16.25 4.84
CA PRO A 89 -0.19 16.17 5.79
C PRO A 89 0.25 15.36 7.01
N ILE A 90 -0.04 15.85 8.22
CA ILE A 90 0.43 15.20 9.47
C ILE A 90 0.00 13.73 9.54
N GLN A 91 -1.25 13.44 9.13
CA GLN A 91 -1.78 12.07 9.10
C GLN A 91 -0.99 11.15 8.18
N LEU A 92 -0.54 11.65 7.02
CA LEU A 92 0.28 10.87 6.09
C LEU A 92 1.68 10.65 6.65
N TRP A 93 2.28 11.68 7.24
CA TRP A 93 3.59 11.59 7.88
C TRP A 93 3.59 10.58 9.04
N GLU A 94 2.62 10.68 9.95
CA GLU A 94 2.46 9.76 11.09
C GLU A 94 2.20 8.33 10.60
N ALA A 95 1.30 8.16 9.62
CA ALA A 95 0.97 6.84 9.10
C ALA A 95 2.18 6.16 8.43
N LEU A 96 2.99 6.90 7.66
CA LEU A 96 4.20 6.35 7.04
C LEU A 96 5.24 5.95 8.08
N LEU A 97 5.53 6.80 9.06
CA LEU A 97 6.47 6.49 10.13
C LEU A 97 6.01 5.29 10.96
N ALA A 98 4.76 5.30 11.42
CA ALA A 98 4.19 4.21 12.19
C ALA A 98 4.18 2.90 11.40
N ASN A 99 3.91 2.96 10.09
CA ASN A 99 3.93 1.78 9.22
C ASN A 99 5.33 1.16 9.13
N ILE A 100 6.36 1.98 8.90
CA ILE A 100 7.75 1.52 8.82
C ILE A 100 8.19 0.93 10.17
N ASP A 101 7.96 1.65 11.26
CA ASP A 101 8.40 1.23 12.60
C ASP A 101 7.66 -0.03 13.08
N ALA A 102 6.34 -0.13 12.86
CA ALA A 102 5.58 -1.32 13.22
C ALA A 102 6.09 -2.57 12.48
N LYS A 103 6.46 -2.44 11.21
CA LYS A 103 6.98 -3.56 10.40
C LYS A 103 8.39 -3.96 10.82
N ALA A 104 9.25 -3.00 11.08
CA ALA A 104 10.57 -3.26 11.66
C ALA A 104 10.45 -4.04 12.98
N LEU A 105 9.52 -3.65 13.86
CA LEU A 105 9.24 -4.35 15.11
C LEU A 105 8.67 -5.75 14.89
N LEU A 106 7.78 -5.95 13.92
CA LEU A 106 7.21 -7.26 13.62
C LEU A 106 8.27 -8.29 13.22
N TYR A 107 9.29 -7.89 12.46
CA TYR A 107 10.41 -8.79 12.17
C TYR A 107 11.12 -9.30 13.43
N CYS A 108 11.21 -8.48 14.48
CA CYS A 108 11.78 -8.89 15.77
C CYS A 108 10.84 -9.78 16.59
N LEU A 109 9.52 -9.62 16.44
CA LEU A 109 8.52 -10.32 17.25
C LEU A 109 8.03 -11.64 16.64
N CYS A 110 8.08 -11.78 15.31
CA CYS A 110 7.61 -12.98 14.62
C CYS A 110 8.60 -14.15 14.78
N HIS A 111 8.06 -15.34 15.08
CA HIS A 111 8.85 -16.56 15.14
C HIS A 111 9.48 -16.86 13.77
N GLY A 112 10.81 -16.91 13.70
CA GLY A 112 11.56 -17.08 12.45
C GLY A 112 12.04 -15.77 11.81
N GLY A 113 11.82 -14.62 12.45
CA GLY A 113 12.38 -13.34 12.00
C GLY A 113 11.77 -12.80 10.70
N THR A 114 10.60 -13.31 10.31
CA THR A 114 9.93 -12.96 9.05
C THR A 114 8.42 -13.16 9.15
N TYR A 115 7.68 -12.44 8.31
CA TYR A 115 6.23 -12.54 8.18
C TYR A 115 5.78 -12.16 6.76
N ASN A 116 4.53 -12.42 6.43
CA ASN A 116 3.95 -12.01 5.15
C ASN A 116 3.58 -10.52 5.19
N VAL A 117 4.40 -9.67 4.56
CA VAL A 117 4.21 -8.21 4.53
C VAL A 117 2.85 -7.79 3.95
N ARG A 118 2.37 -8.49 2.92
CA ARG A 118 1.09 -8.20 2.27
C ARG A 118 -0.11 -8.44 3.19
N SER A 119 0.03 -9.26 4.23
CA SER A 119 -1.01 -9.45 5.26
C SER A 119 -1.26 -8.20 6.09
N PHE A 120 -0.34 -7.21 6.07
CA PHE A 120 -0.50 -5.93 6.73
C PHE A 120 -1.18 -4.86 5.85
N SER A 121 -1.63 -5.23 4.65
CA SER A 121 -2.33 -4.34 3.71
C SER A 121 -3.84 -4.59 3.70
N SER A 122 -4.60 -3.60 3.23
CA SER A 122 -6.04 -3.73 2.92
C SER A 122 -6.32 -4.44 1.59
N MET A 123 -5.30 -4.83 0.83
CA MET A 123 -5.43 -5.35 -0.54
C MET A 123 -6.38 -6.55 -0.64
N LEU A 124 -6.39 -7.44 0.37
CA LEU A 124 -7.34 -8.56 0.41
C LEU A 124 -8.79 -8.08 0.54
N GLY A 125 -9.03 -7.05 1.36
CA GLY A 125 -10.34 -6.42 1.49
C GLY A 125 -10.77 -5.71 0.20
N GLU A 126 -9.86 -4.99 -0.43
CA GLU A 126 -10.11 -4.31 -1.71
C GLU A 126 -10.42 -5.31 -2.84
N THR A 127 -9.69 -6.42 -2.90
CA THR A 127 -9.95 -7.52 -3.82
C THR A 127 -11.33 -8.12 -3.57
N TYR A 128 -11.69 -8.33 -2.30
CA TYR A 128 -13.01 -8.82 -1.92
C TYR A 128 -14.14 -7.88 -2.36
N PHE A 129 -13.99 -6.57 -2.15
CA PHE A 129 -14.98 -5.59 -2.61
C PHE A 129 -15.04 -5.48 -4.14
N SER A 130 -13.92 -5.64 -4.83
CA SER A 130 -13.88 -5.67 -6.29
C SER A 130 -14.63 -6.89 -6.85
N GLU A 131 -14.47 -8.06 -6.24
CA GLU A 131 -15.25 -9.26 -6.59
C GLU A 131 -16.75 -9.06 -6.31
N LEU A 132 -17.13 -8.40 -5.20
CA LEU A 132 -18.53 -8.05 -4.93
C LEU A 132 -19.13 -7.17 -6.04
N VAL A 133 -18.38 -6.17 -6.51
CA VAL A 133 -18.78 -5.28 -7.62
C VAL A 133 -18.90 -6.06 -8.94
N LEU A 134 -17.94 -6.93 -9.26
CA LEU A 134 -17.98 -7.80 -10.45
C LEU A 134 -19.13 -8.81 -10.40
N ASN A 135 -19.55 -9.21 -9.20
CA ASN A 135 -20.68 -10.11 -8.99
C ASN A 135 -22.04 -9.42 -9.10
N ASP A 136 -22.08 -8.07 -9.14
CA ASP A 136 -23.31 -7.32 -9.40
C ASP A 136 -23.79 -7.49 -10.84
N LYS A 137 -24.62 -8.52 -11.06
CA LYS A 137 -25.27 -8.81 -12.34
C LYS A 137 -26.12 -7.65 -12.89
N ARG A 138 -26.43 -6.65 -12.07
CA ARG A 138 -27.19 -5.45 -12.47
C ARG A 138 -26.32 -4.40 -13.14
N GLY A 139 -24.99 -4.53 -13.04
CA GLY A 139 -24.02 -3.59 -13.62
C GLY A 139 -24.05 -2.20 -12.99
N ARG A 140 -24.61 -2.05 -11.78
CA ARG A 140 -24.69 -0.75 -11.08
C ARG A 140 -23.42 -0.43 -10.29
N GLY A 141 -22.59 -1.45 -10.05
CA GLY A 141 -21.32 -1.34 -9.35
C GLY A 141 -21.45 -0.93 -7.88
N THR A 142 -22.67 -0.95 -7.35
CA THR A 142 -23.00 -0.56 -5.98
C THR A 142 -24.03 -1.53 -5.42
N VAL A 143 -23.75 -2.07 -4.22
CA VAL A 143 -24.62 -3.02 -3.52
C VAL A 143 -25.22 -2.32 -2.31
N SER A 144 -26.55 -2.33 -2.18
CA SER A 144 -27.21 -1.76 -1.00
C SER A 144 -26.97 -2.63 0.23
N CYS A 145 -27.02 -2.04 1.43
CA CYS A 145 -26.82 -2.79 2.68
C CYS A 145 -27.82 -3.95 2.86
N GLN A 146 -29.04 -3.82 2.32
CA GLN A 146 -30.06 -4.87 2.38
C GLN A 146 -29.70 -6.08 1.50
N GLU A 147 -29.04 -5.83 0.37
CA GLU A 147 -28.67 -6.85 -0.60
C GLU A 147 -27.30 -7.45 -0.30
N PHE A 148 -26.47 -6.72 0.47
CA PHE A 148 -25.09 -7.07 0.77
C PHE A 148 -24.96 -8.52 1.26
N GLY A 149 -25.80 -8.96 2.19
CA GLY A 149 -25.76 -10.33 2.73
C GLY A 149 -25.90 -11.43 1.66
N GLN A 150 -26.74 -11.23 0.64
CA GLN A 150 -26.92 -12.19 -0.46
C GLN A 150 -25.72 -12.21 -1.41
N PHE A 151 -25.13 -11.04 -1.67
CA PHE A 151 -23.92 -10.89 -2.49
C PHE A 151 -22.68 -11.48 -1.82
N VAL A 152 -22.56 -11.34 -0.50
CA VAL A 152 -21.49 -11.94 0.30
C VAL A 152 -21.51 -13.46 0.18
N GLY A 153 -22.66 -14.11 0.36
CA GLY A 153 -22.77 -15.58 0.26
C GLY A 153 -22.28 -16.11 -1.10
N THR A 154 -22.73 -15.48 -2.18
CA THR A 154 -22.33 -15.85 -3.55
C THR A 154 -20.84 -15.62 -3.81
N THR A 155 -20.27 -14.55 -3.24
CA THR A 155 -18.85 -14.20 -3.41
C THR A 155 -17.96 -15.17 -2.65
N ILE A 156 -18.34 -15.54 -1.42
CA ILE A 156 -17.61 -16.54 -0.61
C ILE A 156 -17.54 -17.88 -1.36
N GLU A 157 -18.64 -18.35 -1.94
CA GLU A 157 -18.67 -19.59 -2.73
C GLU A 157 -17.71 -19.54 -3.93
N ARG A 158 -17.67 -18.41 -4.66
CA ARG A 158 -16.75 -18.22 -5.79
C ARG A 158 -15.29 -18.18 -5.36
N VAL A 159 -14.98 -17.48 -4.27
CA VAL A 159 -13.62 -17.40 -3.73
C VAL A 159 -13.18 -18.78 -3.23
N GLN A 160 -14.05 -19.53 -2.55
CA GLN A 160 -13.77 -20.91 -2.13
C GLN A 160 -13.54 -21.84 -3.31
N ALA A 161 -14.35 -21.76 -4.37
CA ALA A 161 -14.16 -22.58 -5.57
C ALA A 161 -12.85 -22.27 -6.31
N ARG A 162 -12.39 -21.00 -6.29
CA ARG A 162 -11.07 -20.63 -6.86
C ARG A 162 -9.90 -21.12 -6.01
N LEU A 163 -10.04 -21.06 -4.68
CA LEU A 163 -8.98 -21.48 -3.74
C LEU A 163 -8.86 -23.00 -3.61
N ASP A 164 -9.95 -23.73 -3.80
CA ASP A 164 -9.97 -25.20 -3.79
C ASP A 164 -10.83 -25.75 -4.95
N PRO A 165 -10.25 -25.86 -6.16
CA PRO A 165 -10.96 -26.35 -7.35
C PRO A 165 -11.44 -27.79 -7.21
N ASN A 166 -10.83 -28.57 -6.31
CA ASN A 166 -11.12 -30.00 -6.13
C ASN A 166 -12.25 -30.25 -5.12
N ARG A 167 -12.68 -29.24 -4.37
CA ARG A 167 -13.74 -29.38 -3.36
C ARG A 167 -15.09 -29.82 -3.93
N GLN A 168 -15.37 -29.51 -5.20
CA GLN A 168 -16.59 -29.93 -5.88
C GLN A 168 -16.58 -31.41 -6.31
N ALA A 169 -15.42 -32.08 -6.34
CA ALA A 169 -15.32 -33.46 -6.79
C ALA A 169 -15.76 -34.50 -5.74
N ASN A 170 -15.93 -34.10 -4.47
CA ASN A 170 -16.23 -35.01 -3.35
C ASN A 170 -17.66 -34.84 -2.79
N ALA A 171 -18.56 -34.18 -3.52
CA ALA A 171 -19.95 -33.98 -3.13
C ALA A 171 -20.94 -34.88 -3.91
N GLN A 172 -20.51 -36.09 -4.30
CA GLN A 172 -21.36 -37.16 -4.83
C GLN A 172 -21.46 -38.31 -3.83
#